data_AF-A0A7C5JHT2-F1
#
_entry.id   AF-A0A7C5JHT2-F1
#
_cell.length_a   1.000
_cell.length_b   1.000
_cell.length_c   1.000
_cell.angle_alpha   90.00
_cell.angle_beta   90.00
_cell.angle_gamma   90.00
#
_symmetry.space_group_name_H-M   'P 1'
#
loop_
_entity.id
_entity.type
_entity.pdbx_description
1 polymer ?
#
loop_
_entity_poly.entity_id
_entity_poly.type
_entity_poly.pdbx_seq_one_letter_code
_entity_poly.pdbx_strand_id
1 'polypeptide(L)'
;SVSCIYGMGNPEDYKSGIVNIHKGQKISRNGILHQLVDALYSRTGIEFSRGTFRVKGDTIDINLPYVEYGYRISLWGDEIESIEIIEIQSGKRIEEIETAKIYPANLYIANRDRMKEIIEEIQDEMVAQVKYFNDEGRYQEAKRIKERTEFDLEMIKELGYCSGIENYSRFFDNRKQGTRPFTLLDYFPDDYLMFIDESHVTIPQIRGMWGGDRARKLNLVNFGFRLPSALDNRPLSFEEFENLTNQVVYVSATPGDFELEKTGGVIVEQIVRPTGLIDPKIEVRPSIDQIDNLLHEINKRIEKNERTLVTTLTKRMAEELTKYLQSLDIKSKYIHSDVQTMERVEIIRDLRLGEFDVLVGVNLLREGLDIPEVSLVAILDADKEGFLRNEKSLTQTAGRAARNINSLVIFYADKITDSMQKTIDETNRRRAIQLAYNEKHGITPKTLSKTKEEILSKKSILDIRGVETKVYAGADKNSVAADPILGYLTKDQIKQLIKETEVKMKQAAKELDFITAAQYRDEIEALKTKI
;
A
#
# COMPACT_ATOMS: atom_id res chain seq x y z
N SER A 1 -2.32 4.18 -4.68
CA SER A 1 -0.92 4.28 -5.14
C SER A 1 -0.94 4.89 -6.54
N VAL A 2 -0.02 5.79 -6.88
CA VAL A 2 0.06 6.46 -8.20
C VAL A 2 1.31 6.00 -8.98
N SER A 3 1.78 4.79 -8.75
CA SER A 3 2.99 4.25 -9.41
C SER A 3 2.85 4.11 -10.92
N CYS A 4 1.62 3.99 -11.45
CA CYS A 4 1.37 3.80 -12.88
C CYS A 4 1.79 4.99 -13.76
N ILE A 5 1.96 6.19 -13.18
CA ILE A 5 2.41 7.40 -13.89
C ILE A 5 3.90 7.66 -13.74
N TYR A 6 4.65 6.77 -13.08
CA TYR A 6 6.11 6.90 -12.92
C TYR A 6 6.86 6.24 -14.07
N GLY A 7 8.08 6.72 -14.29
CA GLY A 7 9.00 6.19 -15.28
C GLY A 7 9.17 4.67 -15.20
N MET A 8 9.01 4.03 -16.35
CA MET A 8 9.33 2.64 -16.65
C MET A 8 10.21 2.63 -17.91
N GLY A 9 10.88 1.51 -18.19
CA GLY A 9 11.63 1.38 -19.43
C GLY A 9 10.73 1.37 -20.66
N ASN A 10 11.30 1.71 -21.82
CA ASN A 10 10.63 1.65 -23.10
C ASN A 10 9.93 0.29 -23.34
N PRO A 11 8.60 0.25 -23.58
CA PRO A 11 7.85 -0.98 -23.81
C PRO A 11 8.36 -1.82 -24.98
N GLU A 12 8.84 -1.18 -26.06
CA GLU A 12 9.35 -1.90 -27.23
C GLU A 12 10.70 -2.58 -26.93
N ASP A 13 11.58 -1.90 -26.20
CA ASP A 13 12.85 -2.49 -25.76
C ASP A 13 12.59 -3.66 -24.79
N TYR A 14 11.63 -3.49 -23.86
CA TYR A 14 11.21 -4.56 -22.95
C TYR A 14 10.67 -5.78 -23.70
N LYS A 15 9.83 -5.56 -24.73
CA LYS A 15 9.26 -6.61 -25.58
C LYS A 15 10.33 -7.32 -26.41
N SER A 16 11.35 -6.60 -26.88
CA SER A 16 12.47 -7.18 -27.62
C SER A 16 13.33 -8.12 -26.77
N GLY A 17 13.38 -7.89 -25.45
CA GLY A 17 14.12 -8.73 -24.49
C GLY A 17 13.40 -10.02 -24.08
N ILE A 18 12.20 -10.31 -24.60
CA ILE A 18 11.45 -11.52 -24.23
C ILE A 18 12.13 -12.76 -24.83
N VAL A 19 12.53 -13.68 -23.96
CA VAL A 19 13.09 -14.97 -24.34
C VAL A 19 11.94 -15.95 -24.57
N ASN A 20 11.73 -16.35 -25.82
CA ASN A 20 10.71 -17.31 -26.21
C ASN A 20 11.36 -18.69 -26.38
N ILE A 21 10.88 -19.66 -25.62
CA ILE A 21 11.34 -21.06 -25.71
C ILE A 21 10.16 -22.00 -25.95
N HIS A 22 10.40 -23.06 -26.72
CA HIS A 22 9.42 -24.10 -26.97
C HIS A 22 10.06 -25.49 -27.02
N LYS A 23 9.27 -26.52 -26.72
CA LYS A 23 9.68 -27.92 -26.83
C LYS A 23 10.07 -28.25 -28.27
N GLY A 24 11.16 -28.99 -28.43
CA GLY A 24 11.76 -29.32 -29.74
C GLY A 24 12.58 -28.18 -30.38
N GLN A 25 12.73 -27.03 -29.70
CA GLN A 25 13.56 -25.94 -30.21
C GLN A 25 15.03 -26.39 -30.24
N LYS A 26 15.66 -26.25 -31.41
CA LYS A 26 17.10 -26.47 -31.60
C LYS A 26 17.90 -25.27 -31.11
N ILE A 27 18.35 -25.33 -29.87
CA ILE A 27 19.18 -24.30 -29.24
C ILE A 27 20.14 -24.97 -28.27
N SER A 28 21.41 -24.57 -28.32
CA SER A 28 22.40 -25.06 -27.38
C SER A 28 22.14 -24.52 -25.98
N ARG A 29 22.55 -25.27 -24.95
CA ARG A 29 22.46 -24.83 -23.55
C ARG A 29 23.05 -23.43 -23.37
N ASN A 30 24.26 -23.19 -23.89
CA ASN A 30 24.93 -21.90 -23.78
C ASN A 30 24.16 -20.79 -24.50
N GLY A 31 23.48 -21.08 -25.61
CA GLY A 31 22.59 -20.14 -26.29
C GLY A 31 21.45 -19.67 -25.38
N ILE A 32 20.81 -20.59 -24.65
CA ILE A 32 19.78 -20.23 -23.66
C ILE A 32 20.39 -19.37 -22.54
N LEU A 33 21.55 -19.74 -22.01
CA LEU A 33 22.19 -18.97 -20.94
C LEU A 33 22.52 -17.54 -21.38
N HIS A 34 23.00 -17.36 -22.62
CA HIS A 34 23.25 -16.02 -23.17
C HIS A 34 21.95 -15.21 -23.27
N GLN A 35 20.86 -15.80 -23.78
CA GLN A 35 19.56 -15.12 -23.84
C GLN A 35 19.06 -14.71 -22.44
N LEU A 36 19.25 -15.55 -21.43
CA LEU A 36 18.87 -15.22 -20.04
C LEU A 36 19.70 -14.07 -19.47
N VAL A 37 21.02 -14.07 -19.71
CA VAL A 37 21.90 -12.97 -19.29
C VAL A 37 21.54 -11.67 -20.01
N ASP A 38 21.20 -11.74 -21.29
CA ASP A 38 20.75 -10.58 -22.09
C ASP A 38 19.42 -10.03 -21.57
N ALA A 39 18.56 -10.92 -21.05
CA ALA A 39 17.33 -10.58 -20.33
C ALA A 39 17.57 -10.19 -18.84
N LEU A 40 18.81 -9.90 -18.46
CA LEU A 40 19.26 -9.45 -17.13
C LEU A 40 19.07 -10.47 -15.99
N TYR A 41 18.99 -11.76 -16.29
CA TYR A 41 19.05 -12.79 -15.26
C TYR A 41 20.49 -13.08 -14.84
N SER A 42 20.69 -13.33 -13.55
CA SER A 42 22.01 -13.70 -13.01
C SER A 42 22.15 -15.20 -12.75
N ARG A 43 23.32 -15.76 -13.05
CA ARG A 43 23.62 -17.16 -12.76
C ARG A 43 23.96 -17.33 -11.28
N THR A 44 23.34 -18.31 -10.63
CA THR A 44 23.60 -18.64 -9.22
C THR A 44 23.91 -20.13 -9.04
N GLY A 45 24.80 -20.44 -8.09
CA GLY A 45 25.10 -21.81 -7.66
C GLY A 45 24.61 -22.15 -6.25
N ILE A 46 24.20 -21.15 -5.46
CA ILE A 46 23.93 -21.29 -4.03
C ILE A 46 22.49 -20.88 -3.73
N GLU A 47 22.18 -19.60 -3.91
CA GLU A 47 20.89 -19.03 -3.56
C GLU A 47 20.03 -18.82 -4.82
N PHE A 48 18.90 -19.53 -4.91
CA PHE A 48 17.99 -19.46 -6.05
C PHE A 48 16.92 -18.38 -5.83
N SER A 49 17.35 -17.12 -5.83
CA SER A 49 16.50 -15.94 -5.65
C SER A 49 15.81 -15.50 -6.94
N ARG A 50 14.85 -14.56 -6.86
CA ARG A 50 14.12 -14.04 -8.02
C ARG A 50 15.06 -13.37 -9.02
N GLY A 51 14.84 -13.58 -10.31
CA GLY A 51 15.69 -13.04 -11.38
C GLY A 51 17.02 -13.80 -11.53
N THR A 52 17.09 -15.03 -11.03
CA THR A 52 18.28 -15.88 -11.16
C THR A 52 17.98 -17.17 -11.91
N PHE A 53 19.02 -17.78 -12.47
CA PHE A 53 18.96 -19.14 -13.01
C PHE A 53 20.12 -19.99 -12.50
N ARG A 54 19.90 -21.30 -12.42
CA ARG A 54 20.94 -22.29 -12.07
C ARG A 54 20.96 -23.41 -13.10
N VAL A 55 22.12 -24.02 -13.25
CA VAL A 55 22.36 -25.08 -14.25
C VAL A 55 22.81 -26.35 -13.53
N LYS A 56 22.15 -27.48 -13.80
CA LYS A 56 22.50 -28.80 -13.29
C LYS A 56 22.53 -29.80 -14.43
N GLY A 57 23.73 -30.12 -14.94
CA GLY A 57 23.88 -30.97 -16.12
C GLY A 57 23.19 -30.35 -17.33
N ASP A 58 22.17 -31.04 -17.82
CA ASP A 58 21.37 -30.63 -18.99
C ASP A 58 20.05 -29.95 -18.61
N THR A 59 19.87 -29.62 -17.32
CA THR A 59 18.71 -28.89 -16.83
C THR A 59 19.07 -27.46 -16.44
N ILE A 60 18.19 -26.52 -16.78
CA ILE A 60 18.26 -25.11 -16.40
C ILE A 60 17.01 -24.78 -15.59
N ASP A 61 17.17 -24.43 -14.32
CA ASP A 61 16.09 -23.90 -13.50
C ASP A 61 16.14 -22.37 -13.49
N ILE A 62 15.01 -21.71 -13.67
CA ILE A 62 14.86 -20.24 -13.75
C ILE A 62 13.84 -19.79 -12.70
N ASN A 63 14.23 -18.83 -11.86
CA ASN A 63 13.34 -18.20 -10.88
C ASN A 63 12.87 -16.83 -11.43
N LEU A 64 11.60 -16.74 -11.76
CA LEU A 64 11.02 -15.55 -12.39
C LEU A 64 10.69 -14.48 -11.34
N PRO A 65 10.94 -13.18 -11.61
CA PRO A 65 10.69 -12.15 -10.61
C PRO A 65 9.20 -11.78 -10.42
N TYR A 66 8.36 -12.11 -11.40
CA TYR A 66 6.97 -11.67 -11.52
C TYR A 66 5.91 -12.73 -11.18
N VAL A 67 6.30 -13.97 -10.91
CA VAL A 67 5.40 -15.07 -10.50
C VAL A 67 6.00 -15.87 -9.35
N GLU A 68 5.19 -16.74 -8.73
CA GLU A 68 5.60 -17.57 -7.58
C GLU A 68 6.15 -18.95 -7.96
N TYR A 69 6.17 -19.27 -9.25
CA TYR A 69 6.75 -20.50 -9.79
C TYR A 69 7.99 -20.20 -10.65
N GLY A 70 8.76 -21.25 -10.93
CA GLY A 70 9.91 -21.19 -11.84
C GLY A 70 9.70 -22.06 -13.07
N TYR A 71 10.62 -21.97 -14.01
CA TYR A 71 10.72 -22.90 -15.13
C TYR A 71 11.91 -23.84 -14.96
N ARG A 72 11.74 -25.11 -15.32
CA ARG A 72 12.81 -26.07 -15.56
C ARG A 72 12.83 -26.42 -17.04
N ILE A 73 13.97 -26.21 -17.69
CA ILE A 73 14.20 -26.54 -19.09
C ILE A 73 15.17 -27.71 -19.12
N SER A 74 14.76 -28.83 -19.71
CA SER A 74 15.61 -30.00 -19.89
C SER A 74 16.05 -30.09 -21.35
N LEU A 75 17.34 -30.28 -21.58
CA LEU A 75 17.92 -30.42 -22.91
C LEU A 75 18.38 -31.86 -23.19
N TRP A 76 18.26 -32.26 -24.45
CA TRP A 76 18.93 -33.43 -25.01
C TRP A 76 19.89 -32.98 -26.12
N GLY A 77 21.16 -32.85 -25.78
CA GLY A 77 22.14 -32.20 -26.66
C GLY A 77 21.83 -30.71 -26.85
N ASP A 78 21.53 -30.32 -28.09
CA ASP A 78 21.18 -28.94 -28.48
C ASP A 78 19.68 -28.79 -28.82
N GLU A 79 18.82 -29.59 -28.18
CA GLU A 79 17.37 -29.55 -28.34
C GLU A 79 16.66 -29.51 -26.99
N ILE A 80 15.63 -28.67 -26.85
CA ILE A 80 14.79 -28.63 -25.65
C ILE A 80 13.86 -29.85 -25.64
N GLU A 81 14.09 -30.78 -24.71
CA GLU A 81 13.29 -32.00 -24.55
C GLU A 81 11.98 -31.71 -23.79
N SER A 82 12.04 -30.91 -22.73
CA SER A 82 10.86 -30.58 -21.92
C SER A 82 10.98 -29.23 -21.23
N ILE A 83 9.82 -28.61 -20.98
CA ILE A 83 9.69 -27.38 -20.20
C ILE A 83 8.67 -27.65 -19.09
N GLU A 84 9.07 -27.45 -17.84
CA GLU A 84 8.25 -27.72 -16.67
C GLU A 84 8.07 -26.47 -15.83
N ILE A 85 6.87 -26.29 -15.26
CA ILE A 85 6.64 -25.35 -14.17
C ILE A 85 7.04 -26.04 -12.87
N ILE A 86 7.86 -25.37 -12.06
CA ILE A 86 8.37 -25.90 -10.80
C ILE A 86 8.02 -24.99 -9.62
N GLU A 87 7.80 -25.60 -8.46
CA GLU A 87 7.76 -24.87 -7.20
C GLU A 87 9.19 -24.44 -6.81
N ILE A 88 9.39 -23.15 -6.48
CA ILE A 88 10.73 -22.60 -6.22
C ILE A 88 11.40 -23.22 -4.99
N GLN A 89 10.63 -23.46 -3.92
CA GLN A 89 11.17 -23.95 -2.65
C GLN A 89 11.53 -25.44 -2.71
N SER A 90 10.59 -26.28 -3.19
CA SER A 90 10.76 -27.72 -3.20
C SER A 90 11.46 -28.24 -4.47
N GLY A 91 11.41 -27.48 -5.57
CA GLY A 91 11.87 -27.91 -6.89
C GLY A 91 11.00 -28.99 -7.54
N LYS A 92 9.82 -29.30 -6.96
CA LYS A 92 8.86 -30.26 -7.50
C LYS A 92 8.21 -29.70 -8.76
N ARG A 93 8.03 -30.58 -9.74
CA ARG A 93 7.24 -30.31 -10.94
C ARG A 93 5.77 -30.12 -10.56
N ILE A 94 5.18 -29.05 -11.08
CA ILE A 94 3.75 -28.76 -11.01
C ILE A 94 3.09 -29.29 -12.28
N GLU A 95 3.55 -28.83 -13.46
CA GLU A 95 3.05 -29.24 -14.77
C GLU A 95 4.13 -29.13 -15.85
N GLU A 96 3.90 -29.74 -17.02
CA GLU A 96 4.74 -29.59 -18.21
C GLU A 96 3.99 -28.81 -19.27
N ILE A 97 4.72 -27.96 -19.98
CA ILE A 97 4.18 -27.02 -20.96
C ILE A 97 4.98 -27.10 -22.27
N GLU A 98 4.34 -26.75 -23.37
CA GLU A 98 4.97 -26.77 -24.69
C GLU A 98 5.79 -25.51 -24.98
N THR A 99 5.43 -24.37 -24.39
CA THR A 99 6.05 -23.07 -24.65
C THR A 99 6.17 -22.26 -23.38
N ALA A 100 7.28 -21.56 -23.20
CA ALA A 100 7.44 -20.56 -22.14
C ALA A 100 7.93 -19.22 -22.71
N LYS A 101 7.37 -18.14 -22.17
CA LYS A 101 7.81 -16.76 -22.43
C LYS A 101 8.45 -16.23 -21.16
N ILE A 102 9.75 -15.97 -21.23
CA ILE A 102 10.52 -15.45 -20.11
C ILE A 102 10.73 -13.96 -20.37
N TYR A 103 9.97 -13.14 -19.65
CA TYR A 103 10.16 -11.70 -19.67
C TYR A 103 11.46 -11.30 -18.95
N PRO A 104 12.07 -10.19 -19.33
CA PRO A 104 13.27 -9.69 -18.68
C PRO A 104 13.14 -9.49 -17.17
N ALA A 105 14.25 -9.68 -16.46
CA ALA A 105 14.29 -9.58 -15.01
C ALA A 105 14.14 -8.15 -14.48
N ASN A 106 14.40 -7.14 -15.31
CA ASN A 106 14.27 -5.72 -15.01
C ASN A 106 13.56 -4.98 -16.15
N LEU A 107 12.93 -3.85 -15.83
CA LEU A 107 12.19 -3.02 -16.77
C LEU A 107 13.11 -2.13 -17.63
N TYR A 108 14.27 -1.74 -17.10
CA TYR A 108 15.24 -0.92 -17.82
C TYR A 108 16.25 -1.81 -18.52
N ILE A 109 16.00 -2.09 -19.79
CA ILE A 109 16.88 -2.85 -20.67
C ILE A 109 17.33 -1.90 -21.76
N ALA A 110 18.62 -1.91 -22.05
CA ALA A 110 19.14 -1.29 -23.25
C ALA A 110 19.71 -2.35 -24.18
N ASN A 111 19.60 -2.09 -25.47
CA ASN A 111 20.28 -2.89 -26.48
C ASN A 111 21.80 -2.79 -26.28
N ARG A 112 22.50 -3.93 -26.24
CA ARG A 112 23.96 -4.01 -26.10
C ARG A 112 24.72 -3.13 -27.09
N ASP A 113 24.21 -3.00 -28.31
CA ASP A 113 24.83 -2.19 -29.36
C ASP A 113 24.89 -0.70 -28.99
N ARG A 114 23.97 -0.25 -28.13
CA ARG A 114 23.84 1.14 -27.69
C ARG A 114 24.40 1.41 -26.30
N MET A 115 24.77 0.37 -25.55
CA MET A 115 25.33 0.54 -24.21
C MET A 115 26.58 1.42 -24.21
N LYS A 116 27.42 1.29 -25.24
CA LYS A 116 28.62 2.11 -25.38
C LYS A 116 28.27 3.59 -25.56
N GLU A 117 27.32 3.89 -26.45
CA GLU A 117 26.84 5.27 -26.70
C GLU A 117 26.21 5.87 -25.44
N ILE A 118 25.35 5.11 -24.75
CA ILE A 118 24.70 5.53 -23.50
C ILE A 118 25.73 5.92 -22.43
N ILE A 119 26.78 5.10 -22.27
CA ILE A 119 27.87 5.36 -21.32
C ILE A 119 28.60 6.66 -21.69
N GLU A 120 28.90 6.87 -22.97
CA GLU A 120 29.58 8.08 -23.46
C GLU A 120 28.71 9.33 -23.21
N GLU A 121 27.41 9.28 -23.49
CA GLU A 121 26.48 10.40 -23.25
C GLU A 121 26.36 10.76 -21.75
N ILE A 122 26.29 9.76 -20.87
CA ILE A 122 26.28 9.98 -19.41
C ILE A 122 27.60 10.60 -18.96
N GLN A 123 28.72 10.13 -19.51
CA GLN A 123 30.05 10.66 -19.18
C GLN A 123 30.21 12.12 -19.64
N ASP A 124 29.68 12.47 -20.81
CA ASP A 124 29.70 13.84 -21.32
C ASP A 124 28.87 14.79 -20.43
N GLU A 125 27.67 14.38 -20.01
CA GLU A 125 26.85 15.17 -19.07
C GLU A 125 27.55 15.33 -17.71
N MET A 126 28.21 14.28 -17.22
CA MET A 126 29.02 14.35 -16.00
C MET A 126 30.15 15.37 -16.12
N VAL A 127 30.93 15.34 -17.21
CA VAL A 127 32.04 16.27 -17.43
C VAL A 127 31.53 17.72 -17.49
N ALA A 128 30.43 17.96 -18.20
CA ALA A 128 29.80 19.27 -18.26
C ALA A 128 29.32 19.75 -16.86
N GLN A 129 28.70 18.86 -16.08
CA GLN A 129 28.19 19.20 -14.75
C GLN A 129 29.32 19.46 -13.74
N VAL A 130 30.42 18.69 -13.81
CA VAL A 130 31.62 18.92 -12.99
C VAL A 130 32.23 20.27 -13.32
N LYS A 131 32.33 20.63 -14.61
CA LYS A 131 32.81 21.94 -15.03
C LYS A 131 31.93 23.06 -14.48
N TYR A 132 30.61 22.94 -14.61
CA TYR A 132 29.66 23.91 -14.06
C TYR A 132 29.86 24.15 -12.56
N PHE A 133 29.97 23.09 -11.76
CA PHE A 133 30.22 23.24 -10.32
C PHE A 133 31.58 23.86 -10.01
N ASN A 134 32.64 23.51 -10.74
CA ASN A 134 33.95 24.13 -10.56
C ASN A 134 33.93 25.63 -10.89
N ASP A 135 33.25 26.01 -11.98
CA ASP A 135 33.11 27.41 -12.39
C ASP A 135 32.30 28.24 -11.36
N GLU A 136 31.36 27.62 -10.65
CA GLU A 136 30.63 28.23 -9.51
C GLU A 136 31.39 28.19 -8.17
N GLY A 137 32.59 27.61 -8.11
CA GLY A 137 33.36 27.45 -6.86
C GLY A 137 32.85 26.35 -5.92
N ARG A 138 32.03 25.43 -6.42
CA ARG A 138 31.33 24.37 -5.69
C ARG A 138 32.04 23.03 -5.82
N TYR A 139 33.30 23.01 -5.39
CA TYR A 139 34.22 21.87 -5.60
C TYR A 139 33.78 20.57 -4.92
N GLN A 140 33.03 20.64 -3.81
CA GLN A 140 32.56 19.45 -3.11
C GLN A 140 31.47 18.72 -3.91
N GLU A 141 30.53 19.48 -4.46
CA GLU A 141 29.49 18.96 -5.36
C GLU A 141 30.09 18.42 -6.65
N ALA A 142 31.09 19.11 -7.22
CA ALA A 142 31.84 18.64 -8.39
C ALA A 142 32.50 17.28 -8.14
N LYS A 143 33.20 17.14 -7.01
CA LYS A 143 33.83 15.86 -6.62
C LYS A 143 32.78 14.77 -6.39
N ARG A 144 31.71 15.09 -5.68
CA ARG A 144 30.63 14.15 -5.35
C ARG A 144 29.96 13.59 -6.60
N ILE A 145 29.57 14.44 -7.55
CA ILE A 145 28.86 13.98 -8.75
C ILE A 145 29.77 13.12 -9.62
N LYS A 146 31.06 13.47 -9.69
CA LYS A 146 32.06 12.72 -10.43
C LYS A 146 32.21 11.30 -9.86
N GLU A 147 32.57 11.18 -8.57
CA GLU A 147 32.79 9.88 -7.92
C GLU A 147 31.54 8.99 -8.01
N ARG A 148 30.35 9.57 -7.81
CA ARG A 148 29.09 8.83 -7.90
C ARG A 148 28.81 8.31 -9.30
N THR A 149 28.98 9.16 -10.31
CA THR A 149 28.67 8.80 -11.70
C THR A 149 29.70 7.82 -12.27
N GLU A 150 30.99 7.99 -11.95
CA GLU A 150 32.04 7.04 -12.34
C GLU A 150 31.77 5.64 -11.76
N PHE A 151 31.38 5.55 -10.48
CA PHE A 151 30.99 4.28 -9.87
C PHE A 151 29.75 3.68 -10.55
N ASP A 152 28.70 4.46 -10.79
CA ASP A 152 27.50 3.98 -11.47
C ASP A 152 27.83 3.48 -12.90
N LEU A 153 28.72 4.16 -13.63
CA LEU A 153 29.19 3.77 -14.97
C LEU A 153 30.03 2.49 -14.96
N GLU A 154 30.88 2.28 -13.96
CA GLU A 154 31.62 1.03 -13.78
C GLU A 154 30.67 -0.15 -13.56
N MET A 155 29.67 0.04 -12.70
CA MET A 155 28.65 -0.99 -12.44
C MET A 155 27.83 -1.31 -13.69
N ILE A 156 27.45 -0.31 -14.47
CA ILE A 156 26.73 -0.50 -15.74
C ILE A 156 27.60 -1.26 -16.75
N LYS A 157 28.91 -0.99 -16.83
CA LYS A 157 29.84 -1.70 -17.73
C LYS A 157 30.01 -3.17 -17.37
N GLU A 158 30.18 -3.47 -16.08
CA GLU A 158 30.47 -4.83 -15.61
C GLU A 158 29.22 -5.70 -15.49
N LEU A 159 28.12 -5.14 -14.99
CA LEU A 159 26.91 -5.91 -14.65
C LEU A 159 25.71 -5.62 -15.57
N GLY A 160 25.78 -4.61 -16.43
CA GLY A 160 24.64 -4.13 -17.21
C GLY A 160 23.59 -3.38 -16.37
N TYR A 161 23.81 -3.20 -15.07
CA TYR A 161 22.91 -2.46 -14.19
C TYR A 161 23.66 -1.79 -13.01
N CYS A 162 23.04 -0.79 -12.41
CA CYS A 162 23.47 -0.20 -11.15
C CYS A 162 22.27 0.12 -10.24
N SER A 163 22.54 0.36 -8.95
CA SER A 163 21.49 0.78 -8.03
C SER A 163 21.07 2.22 -8.32
N GLY A 164 19.80 2.41 -8.66
CA GLY A 164 19.30 3.72 -9.09
C GLY A 164 19.46 3.99 -10.58
N ILE A 165 19.57 2.95 -11.41
CA ILE A 165 19.71 3.04 -12.88
C ILE A 165 18.59 3.88 -13.53
N GLU A 166 17.42 3.94 -12.92
CA GLU A 166 16.29 4.74 -13.40
C GLU A 166 16.62 6.25 -13.50
N ASN A 167 17.63 6.73 -12.76
CA ASN A 167 18.09 8.13 -12.86
C ASN A 167 18.80 8.43 -14.18
N TYR A 168 19.18 7.41 -14.94
CA TYR A 168 19.74 7.51 -16.29
C TYR A 168 18.72 7.12 -17.37
N SER A 169 17.45 6.85 -17.01
CA SER A 169 16.41 6.34 -17.92
C SER A 169 16.29 7.10 -19.23
N ARG A 170 16.46 8.43 -19.22
CA ARG A 170 16.47 9.25 -20.44
C ARG A 170 17.43 8.70 -21.51
N PHE A 171 18.63 8.30 -21.12
CA PHE A 171 19.65 7.79 -22.03
C PHE A 171 19.30 6.39 -22.52
N PHE A 172 18.87 5.51 -21.61
CA PHE A 172 18.43 4.15 -21.94
C PHE A 172 17.27 4.15 -22.94
N ASP A 173 16.31 5.07 -22.76
CA ASP A 173 15.14 5.21 -23.62
C ASP A 173 15.41 6.04 -24.90
N ASN A 174 16.62 6.59 -25.08
CA ASN A 174 16.96 7.53 -26.17
C ASN A 174 16.02 8.74 -26.26
N ARG A 175 15.61 9.25 -25.11
CA ARG A 175 14.65 10.34 -25.01
C ARG A 175 15.36 11.68 -25.06
N LYS A 176 14.75 12.67 -25.73
CA LYS A 176 15.23 14.05 -25.65
C LYS A 176 14.95 14.62 -24.26
N GLN A 177 15.80 15.54 -23.80
CA GLN A 177 15.60 16.25 -22.54
C GLN A 177 14.20 16.86 -22.45
N GLY A 178 13.57 16.75 -21.28
CA GLY A 178 12.24 17.28 -21.01
C GLY A 178 11.08 16.43 -21.52
N THR A 179 11.30 15.48 -22.45
CA THR A 179 10.24 14.60 -22.93
C THR A 179 9.69 13.73 -21.79
N ARG A 180 8.40 13.39 -21.90
CA ARG A 180 7.75 12.53 -20.92
C ARG A 180 8.47 11.16 -20.84
N PRO A 181 8.54 10.55 -19.66
CA PRO A 181 8.98 9.17 -19.56
C PRO A 181 7.91 8.21 -20.09
N PHE A 182 8.34 6.99 -20.42
CA PHE A 182 7.42 5.87 -20.54
C PHE A 182 6.91 5.48 -19.17
N THR A 183 5.68 4.99 -19.12
CA THR A 183 4.96 4.64 -17.89
C THR A 183 4.15 3.38 -18.12
N LEU A 184 3.45 2.90 -17.09
CA LEU A 184 2.59 1.73 -17.26
C LEU A 184 1.50 1.97 -18.31
N LEU A 185 1.06 3.22 -18.50
CA LEU A 185 0.05 3.57 -19.50
C LEU A 185 0.51 3.25 -20.92
N ASP A 186 1.82 3.30 -21.19
CA ASP A 186 2.41 2.99 -22.51
C ASP A 186 2.50 1.48 -22.79
N TYR A 187 2.30 0.64 -21.78
CA TYR A 187 2.26 -0.82 -21.93
C TYR A 187 0.86 -1.33 -22.27
N PHE A 188 -0.16 -0.48 -22.15
CA PHE A 188 -1.51 -0.82 -22.56
C PHE A 188 -1.70 -0.57 -24.07
N PRO A 189 -2.58 -1.32 -24.74
CA PRO A 189 -3.06 -0.96 -26.07
C PRO A 189 -3.74 0.43 -26.07
N ASP A 190 -3.75 1.10 -27.23
CA ASP A 190 -4.32 2.45 -27.37
C ASP A 190 -5.80 2.56 -26.96
N ASP A 191 -6.56 1.46 -27.04
CA ASP A 191 -8.00 1.40 -26.77
C ASP A 191 -8.36 0.99 -25.32
N TYR A 192 -7.42 1.11 -24.39
CA TYR A 192 -7.66 0.75 -23.00
C TYR A 192 -8.72 1.62 -22.31
N LEU A 193 -9.31 1.04 -21.25
CA LEU A 193 -10.27 1.68 -20.37
C LEU A 193 -9.64 1.90 -18.99
N MET A 194 -9.71 3.13 -18.48
CA MET A 194 -9.22 3.49 -17.15
C MET A 194 -10.37 3.72 -16.18
N PHE A 195 -10.33 3.05 -15.03
CA PHE A 195 -11.15 3.40 -13.87
C PHE A 195 -10.30 4.13 -12.86
N ILE A 196 -10.76 5.31 -12.44
CA ILE A 196 -10.12 6.09 -11.39
C ILE A 196 -11.00 6.03 -10.16
N ASP A 197 -10.66 5.14 -9.25
CA ASP A 197 -11.32 5.00 -7.95
C ASP A 197 -11.01 6.19 -7.04
N GLU A 198 -12.00 6.54 -6.22
CA GLU A 198 -12.00 7.73 -5.35
C GLU A 198 -11.44 8.97 -6.07
N SER A 199 -11.95 9.25 -7.27
CA SER A 199 -11.38 10.22 -8.22
C SER A 199 -11.10 11.60 -7.62
N HIS A 200 -11.98 12.07 -6.72
CA HIS A 200 -11.86 13.34 -6.01
C HIS A 200 -10.59 13.47 -5.14
N VAL A 201 -9.95 12.36 -4.77
CA VAL A 201 -8.64 12.29 -4.10
C VAL A 201 -7.54 11.88 -5.08
N THR A 202 -7.80 10.89 -5.93
CA THR A 202 -6.80 10.33 -6.85
C THR A 202 -6.33 11.35 -7.89
N ILE A 203 -7.23 12.19 -8.44
CA ILE A 203 -6.89 13.23 -9.42
C ILE A 203 -5.98 14.32 -8.83
N PRO A 204 -6.29 14.94 -7.67
CA PRO A 204 -5.35 15.83 -7.00
C PRO A 204 -4.01 15.16 -6.68
N GLN A 205 -4.02 13.88 -6.29
CA GLN A 205 -2.79 13.14 -6.02
C GLN A 205 -1.91 13.04 -7.28
N ILE A 206 -2.47 12.60 -8.41
CA ILE A 206 -1.77 12.54 -9.70
C ILE A 206 -1.18 13.90 -10.06
N ARG A 207 -1.97 14.97 -9.95
CA ARG A 207 -1.53 16.34 -10.24
C ARG A 207 -0.35 16.79 -9.37
N GLY A 208 -0.33 16.40 -8.10
CA GLY A 208 0.71 16.80 -7.14
C GLY A 208 2.05 16.08 -7.31
N MET A 209 2.09 14.91 -7.96
CA MET A 209 3.30 14.07 -8.00
C MET A 209 4.46 14.72 -8.74
N TRP A 210 4.22 15.34 -9.89
CA TRP A 210 5.26 15.99 -10.69
C TRP A 210 5.96 17.12 -9.95
N GLY A 211 5.19 18.02 -9.33
CA GLY A 211 5.73 19.14 -8.57
C GLY A 211 6.56 18.68 -7.36
N GLY A 212 6.05 17.69 -6.61
CA GLY A 212 6.75 17.14 -5.45
C GLY A 212 8.06 16.43 -5.82
N ASP A 213 8.05 15.59 -6.86
CA ASP A 213 9.25 14.89 -7.31
C ASP A 213 10.31 15.85 -7.85
N ARG A 214 9.89 16.83 -8.68
CA ARG A 214 10.80 17.84 -9.25
C ARG A 214 11.48 18.66 -8.16
N ALA A 215 10.76 19.13 -7.15
CA ALA A 215 11.35 19.89 -6.04
C ALA A 215 12.41 19.08 -5.27
N ARG A 216 12.13 17.80 -5.00
CA ARG A 216 13.07 16.89 -4.33
C ARG A 216 14.31 16.64 -5.19
N LYS A 217 14.14 16.32 -6.47
CA LYS A 217 15.25 16.02 -7.38
C LYS A 217 16.10 17.23 -7.71
N LEU A 218 15.49 18.41 -7.82
CA LEU A 218 16.24 19.66 -8.02
C LEU A 218 17.23 19.89 -6.88
N ASN A 219 16.86 19.61 -5.63
CA ASN A 219 17.81 19.67 -4.51
C ASN A 219 18.96 18.66 -4.68
N LEU A 220 18.68 17.42 -5.08
CA LEU A 220 19.72 16.41 -5.31
C LEU A 220 20.69 16.82 -6.42
N VAL A 221 20.16 17.36 -7.53
CA VAL A 221 20.97 17.87 -8.64
C VAL A 221 21.78 19.07 -8.19
N ASN A 222 21.14 20.04 -7.52
CA ASN A 222 21.82 21.23 -7.01
C ASN A 222 22.98 20.82 -6.11
N PHE A 223 22.81 19.89 -5.17
CA PHE A 223 23.89 19.44 -4.29
C PHE A 223 24.78 18.33 -4.89
N GLY A 224 24.81 18.12 -6.20
CA GLY A 224 25.74 17.20 -6.86
C GLY A 224 25.57 15.72 -6.49
N PHE A 225 24.38 15.30 -6.04
CA PHE A 225 24.07 13.89 -5.79
C PHE A 225 23.60 13.15 -7.04
N ARG A 226 23.05 13.88 -8.03
CA ARG A 226 22.53 13.33 -9.29
C ARG A 226 22.82 14.29 -10.44
N LEU A 227 22.93 13.75 -11.65
CA LEU A 227 23.05 14.54 -12.88
C LEU A 227 21.74 15.25 -13.23
N PRO A 228 21.76 16.34 -14.04
CA PRO A 228 20.55 17.01 -14.50
C PRO A 228 19.54 16.10 -15.18
N SER A 229 19.99 15.10 -15.95
CA SER A 229 19.15 14.06 -16.57
C SER A 229 18.27 13.29 -15.59
N ALA A 230 18.63 13.24 -14.30
CA ALA A 230 17.80 12.58 -13.30
C ALA A 230 16.43 13.26 -13.12
N LEU A 231 16.28 14.53 -13.52
CA LEU A 231 14.99 15.25 -13.58
C LEU A 231 14.05 14.72 -14.66
N ASP A 232 14.59 14.08 -15.71
CA ASP A 232 13.83 13.47 -16.81
C ASP A 232 13.32 12.07 -16.46
N ASN A 233 13.81 11.49 -15.36
CA ASN A 233 13.14 10.41 -14.66
C ASN A 233 12.14 11.02 -13.69
N ARG A 234 10.86 11.07 -14.04
CA ARG A 234 9.85 11.78 -13.25
C ARG A 234 8.50 11.09 -13.42
N PRO A 235 7.50 11.38 -12.57
CA PRO A 235 6.13 11.06 -12.94
C PRO A 235 5.67 11.95 -14.11
N LEU A 236 4.59 11.55 -14.76
CA LEU A 236 3.89 12.39 -15.74
C LEU A 236 3.42 13.71 -15.08
N SER A 237 3.48 14.79 -15.86
CA SER A 237 2.71 15.99 -15.54
C SER A 237 1.21 15.67 -15.68
N PHE A 238 0.36 16.50 -15.09
CA PHE A 238 -1.09 16.29 -15.20
C PHE A 238 -1.59 16.41 -16.65
N GLU A 239 -1.00 17.32 -17.43
CA GLU A 239 -1.29 17.50 -18.84
C GLU A 239 -0.84 16.29 -19.68
N GLU A 240 0.35 15.74 -19.40
CA GLU A 240 0.82 14.51 -20.06
C GLU A 240 -0.08 13.32 -19.72
N PHE A 241 -0.51 13.19 -18.47
CA PHE A 241 -1.46 12.16 -18.05
C PHE A 241 -2.78 12.28 -18.82
N GLU A 242 -3.36 13.47 -18.88
CA GLU A 242 -4.63 13.72 -19.55
C GLU A 242 -4.56 13.40 -21.06
N ASN A 243 -3.45 13.77 -21.71
CA ASN A 243 -3.23 13.49 -23.13
C ASN A 243 -3.02 11.99 -23.44
N LEU A 244 -2.61 11.19 -22.45
CA LEU A 244 -2.44 9.73 -22.59
C LEU A 244 -3.68 8.93 -22.22
N THR A 245 -4.64 9.56 -21.53
CA THR A 245 -5.89 8.90 -21.20
C THR A 245 -6.81 8.81 -22.42
N ASN A 246 -7.30 7.61 -22.70
CA ASN A 246 -8.33 7.36 -23.70
C ASN A 246 -9.73 7.44 -23.05
N GLN A 247 -10.35 6.30 -22.76
CA GLN A 247 -11.63 6.27 -22.06
C GLN A 247 -11.40 6.18 -20.55
N VAL A 248 -12.01 7.12 -19.80
CA VAL A 248 -11.86 7.21 -18.34
C VAL A 248 -13.23 7.20 -17.67
N VAL A 249 -13.38 6.34 -16.66
CA VAL A 249 -14.51 6.31 -15.74
C VAL A 249 -14.04 6.78 -14.37
N TYR A 250 -14.50 7.97 -13.97
CA TYR A 250 -14.29 8.50 -12.63
C TYR A 250 -15.29 7.87 -11.66
N VAL A 251 -14.80 7.19 -10.63
CA VAL A 251 -15.63 6.55 -9.61
C VAL A 251 -15.47 7.32 -8.31
N SER A 252 -16.56 7.98 -7.87
CA SER A 252 -16.58 8.64 -6.56
C SER A 252 -18.01 8.90 -6.07
N ALA A 253 -18.21 8.80 -4.76
CA ALA A 253 -19.44 9.26 -4.10
C ALA A 253 -19.57 10.80 -4.05
N THR A 254 -18.45 11.51 -4.24
CA THR A 254 -18.32 12.97 -4.16
C THR A 254 -17.39 13.49 -5.26
N PRO A 255 -17.79 13.43 -6.55
CA PRO A 255 -16.95 13.85 -7.66
C PRO A 255 -16.34 15.23 -7.46
N GLY A 256 -15.07 15.39 -7.85
CA GLY A 256 -14.39 16.67 -7.84
C GLY A 256 -14.79 17.56 -9.01
N ASP A 257 -14.29 18.80 -8.97
CA ASP A 257 -14.66 19.84 -9.94
C ASP A 257 -14.11 19.50 -11.34
N PHE A 258 -12.92 18.88 -11.39
CA PHE A 258 -12.31 18.40 -12.62
C PHE A 258 -13.18 17.33 -13.30
N GLU A 259 -13.68 16.37 -12.53
CA GLU A 259 -14.51 15.29 -13.07
C GLU A 259 -15.85 15.82 -13.61
N LEU A 260 -16.47 16.77 -12.89
CA LEU A 260 -17.70 17.43 -13.33
C LEU A 260 -17.48 18.25 -14.61
N GLU A 261 -16.35 18.97 -14.70
CA GLU A 261 -15.99 19.71 -15.91
C GLU A 261 -15.79 18.77 -17.11
N LYS A 262 -15.02 17.68 -16.92
CA LYS A 262 -14.74 16.70 -17.99
C LYS A 262 -15.98 15.96 -18.49
N THR A 263 -16.97 15.77 -17.63
CA THR A 263 -18.24 15.10 -17.98
C THR A 263 -19.32 16.08 -18.44
N GLY A 264 -19.05 17.39 -18.48
CA GLY A 264 -20.07 18.41 -18.75
C GLY A 264 -21.20 18.43 -17.72
N GLY A 265 -20.94 17.92 -16.51
CA GLY A 265 -21.91 17.74 -15.43
C GLY A 265 -22.79 16.49 -15.55
N VAL A 266 -22.59 15.64 -16.57
CA VAL A 266 -23.37 14.41 -16.74
C VAL A 266 -22.81 13.31 -15.83
N ILE A 267 -23.64 12.84 -14.91
CA ILE A 267 -23.27 11.78 -13.96
C ILE A 267 -24.17 10.55 -14.12
N VAL A 268 -23.58 9.36 -13.96
CA VAL A 268 -24.32 8.11 -13.81
C VAL A 268 -24.44 7.84 -12.31
N GLU A 269 -25.64 8.01 -11.77
CA GLU A 269 -25.87 7.83 -10.33
C GLU A 269 -26.12 6.35 -9.98
N GLN A 270 -25.36 5.84 -9.00
CA GLN A 270 -25.60 4.52 -8.40
C GLN A 270 -25.80 4.68 -6.89
N ILE A 271 -27.06 4.81 -6.47
CA ILE A 271 -27.44 5.19 -5.09
C ILE A 271 -28.02 4.02 -4.29
N VAL A 272 -28.64 3.06 -4.98
CA VAL A 272 -29.31 1.91 -4.35
C VAL A 272 -28.27 0.85 -3.98
N ARG A 273 -28.30 0.41 -2.72
CA ARG A 273 -27.43 -0.66 -2.23
C ARG A 273 -28.10 -2.03 -2.43
N PRO A 274 -27.36 -3.08 -2.84
CA PRO A 274 -27.93 -4.42 -2.99
C PRO A 274 -28.59 -4.98 -1.72
N THR A 275 -28.13 -4.54 -0.55
CA THR A 275 -28.64 -4.97 0.77
C THR A 275 -29.88 -4.20 1.24
N GLY A 276 -30.33 -3.20 0.48
CA GLY A 276 -31.38 -2.27 0.88
C GLY A 276 -30.95 -1.28 1.97
N LEU A 277 -29.67 -1.24 2.38
CA LEU A 277 -29.20 -0.27 3.37
C LEU A 277 -29.40 1.17 2.88
N ILE A 278 -29.87 2.01 3.78
CA ILE A 278 -30.22 3.40 3.52
C ILE A 278 -29.17 4.35 4.08
N ASP A 279 -29.04 5.52 3.47
CA ASP A 279 -28.20 6.60 3.96
C ASP A 279 -28.64 7.00 5.40
N PRO A 280 -27.68 7.30 6.29
CA PRO A 280 -27.96 7.54 7.70
C PRO A 280 -28.75 8.82 7.90
N LYS A 281 -29.50 8.89 9.00
CA LYS A 281 -30.13 10.14 9.41
C LYS A 281 -29.05 11.09 9.92
N ILE A 282 -29.08 12.36 9.50
CA ILE A 282 -28.21 13.41 10.03
C ILE A 282 -29.03 14.29 11.00
N GLU A 283 -28.51 14.49 12.21
CA GLU A 283 -29.06 15.41 13.21
C GLU A 283 -28.04 16.51 13.52
N VAL A 284 -28.49 17.76 13.55
CA VAL A 284 -27.66 18.88 14.02
C VAL A 284 -28.00 19.16 15.48
N ARG A 285 -26.99 19.17 16.35
CA ARG A 285 -27.13 19.46 17.78
C ARG A 285 -26.22 20.65 18.16
N PRO A 286 -26.62 21.50 19.12
CA PRO A 286 -25.78 22.61 19.58
C PRO A 286 -24.41 22.15 20.10
N SER A 287 -23.41 23.04 20.06
CA SER A 287 -22.08 22.75 20.62
C SER A 287 -22.07 22.81 22.16
N ILE A 288 -23.08 23.46 22.77
CA ILE A 288 -23.25 23.50 24.22
C ILE A 288 -23.53 22.09 24.75
N ASP A 289 -22.83 21.68 25.80
CA ASP A 289 -22.90 20.34 26.40
C ASP A 289 -22.69 19.18 25.39
N GLN A 290 -21.97 19.44 24.28
CA GLN A 290 -21.78 18.45 23.21
C GLN A 290 -21.10 17.16 23.70
N ILE A 291 -20.18 17.27 24.67
CA ILE A 291 -19.46 16.12 25.22
C ILE A 291 -20.40 15.24 26.05
N ASP A 292 -21.23 15.84 26.91
CA ASP A 292 -22.21 15.10 27.71
C ASP A 292 -23.26 14.41 26.81
N ASN A 293 -23.71 15.12 25.77
CA ASN A 293 -24.60 14.55 24.77
C ASN A 293 -23.95 13.38 24.02
N LEU A 294 -22.67 13.52 23.64
CA LEU A 294 -21.90 12.48 22.96
C LEU A 294 -21.73 11.24 23.84
N LEU A 295 -21.40 11.43 25.13
CA LEU A 295 -21.30 10.34 26.10
C LEU A 295 -22.59 9.54 26.20
N HIS A 296 -23.73 10.23 26.28
CA HIS A 296 -25.05 9.59 26.30
C HIS A 296 -25.30 8.74 25.04
N GLU A 297 -24.97 9.29 23.87
CA GLU A 297 -25.14 8.56 22.61
C GLU A 297 -24.18 7.37 22.45
N ILE A 298 -22.94 7.51 22.92
CA ILE A 298 -21.95 6.43 22.99
C ILE A 298 -22.46 5.30 23.87
N ASN A 299 -22.94 5.60 25.09
CA ASN A 299 -23.43 4.58 26.02
C ASN A 299 -24.60 3.78 25.42
N LYS A 300 -25.54 4.44 24.74
CA LYS A 300 -26.61 3.76 23.99
C LYS A 300 -26.09 2.81 22.91
N ARG A 301 -24.93 3.10 22.30
CA ARG A 301 -24.32 2.22 21.28
C ARG A 301 -23.61 1.04 21.93
N ILE A 302 -22.92 1.27 23.04
CA ILE A 302 -22.27 0.22 23.83
C ILE A 302 -23.31 -0.81 24.31
N GLU A 303 -24.46 -0.37 24.83
CA GLU A 303 -25.56 -1.26 25.25
C GLU A 303 -26.09 -2.15 24.11
N LYS A 304 -25.98 -1.70 22.87
CA LYS A 304 -26.39 -2.44 21.66
C LYS A 304 -25.24 -3.22 21.01
N ASN A 305 -24.04 -3.21 21.61
CA ASN A 305 -22.82 -3.76 21.04
C ASN A 305 -22.51 -3.19 19.63
N GLU A 306 -22.74 -1.89 19.45
CA GLU A 306 -22.40 -1.14 18.25
C GLU A 306 -21.17 -0.25 18.49
N ARG A 307 -20.57 0.27 17.41
CA ARG A 307 -19.36 1.10 17.46
C ARG A 307 -19.65 2.55 17.11
N THR A 308 -18.82 3.44 17.67
CA THR A 308 -18.90 4.88 17.44
C THR A 308 -17.62 5.41 16.81
N LEU A 309 -17.76 6.24 15.78
CA LEU A 309 -16.69 7.06 15.23
C LEU A 309 -16.89 8.51 15.65
N VAL A 310 -15.82 9.16 16.10
CA VAL A 310 -15.84 10.59 16.43
C VAL A 310 -14.77 11.31 15.63
N THR A 311 -15.14 12.37 14.91
CA THR A 311 -14.19 13.23 14.21
C THR A 311 -14.01 14.57 14.92
N THR A 312 -12.78 14.91 15.28
CA THR A 312 -12.38 16.22 15.80
C THR A 312 -11.66 17.05 14.73
N LEU A 313 -11.29 18.30 15.05
CA LEU A 313 -10.49 19.15 14.14
C LEU A 313 -8.99 19.02 14.34
N THR A 314 -8.53 18.68 15.54
CA THR A 314 -7.11 18.68 15.89
C THR A 314 -6.68 17.38 16.57
N LYS A 315 -5.40 16.99 16.38
CA LYS A 315 -4.82 15.81 17.03
C LYS A 315 -4.93 15.91 18.55
N ARG A 316 -4.65 17.09 19.10
CA ARG A 316 -4.75 17.39 20.52
C ARG A 316 -6.17 17.13 21.05
N MET A 317 -7.20 17.62 20.37
CA MET A 317 -8.59 17.36 20.78
C MET A 317 -8.94 15.88 20.69
N ALA A 318 -8.44 15.16 19.69
CA ALA A 318 -8.67 13.71 19.59
C ALA A 318 -8.04 12.98 20.79
N GLU A 319 -6.79 13.31 21.14
CA GLU A 319 -6.08 12.74 22.28
C GLU A 319 -6.74 13.10 23.61
N GLU A 320 -7.10 14.36 23.82
CA GLU A 320 -7.78 14.84 25.03
C GLU A 320 -9.14 14.16 25.20
N LEU A 321 -9.94 14.07 24.12
CA LEU A 321 -11.23 13.39 24.14
C LEU A 321 -11.08 11.90 24.45
N THR A 322 -10.12 11.22 23.83
CA THR A 322 -9.88 9.80 24.13
C THR A 322 -9.45 9.59 25.58
N LYS A 323 -8.55 10.42 26.12
CA LYS A 323 -8.17 10.35 27.55
C LYS A 323 -9.38 10.57 28.47
N TYR A 324 -10.23 11.54 28.11
CA TYR A 324 -11.46 11.81 28.86
C TYR A 324 -12.42 10.61 28.84
N LEU A 325 -12.68 10.02 27.66
CA LEU A 325 -13.49 8.80 27.54
C LEU A 325 -12.92 7.63 28.36
N GLN A 326 -11.60 7.42 28.30
CA GLN A 326 -10.93 6.38 29.08
C GLN A 326 -11.02 6.61 30.60
N SER A 327 -11.01 7.86 31.06
CA SER A 327 -11.18 8.19 32.49
C SER A 327 -12.58 7.86 33.03
N LEU A 328 -13.55 7.67 32.13
CA LEU A 328 -14.92 7.26 32.41
C LEU A 328 -15.16 5.77 32.09
N ASP A 329 -14.09 4.97 32.01
CA ASP A 329 -14.10 3.54 31.67
C ASP A 329 -14.71 3.20 30.29
N ILE A 330 -14.79 4.17 29.37
CA ILE A 330 -15.19 3.92 27.99
C ILE A 330 -13.96 3.46 27.19
N LYS A 331 -14.02 2.22 26.70
CA LYS A 331 -12.97 1.64 25.85
C LYS A 331 -12.88 2.42 24.53
N SER A 332 -11.82 3.22 24.42
CA SER A 332 -11.61 4.08 23.26
C SER A 332 -10.15 4.13 22.83
N LYS A 333 -9.94 4.29 21.53
CA LYS A 333 -8.62 4.58 20.93
C LYS A 333 -8.73 5.82 20.06
N TYR A 334 -7.60 6.50 19.85
CA TYR A 334 -7.51 7.58 18.88
C TYR A 334 -6.67 7.18 17.68
N ILE A 335 -6.91 7.81 16.52
CA ILE A 335 -6.13 7.61 15.30
C ILE A 335 -5.85 8.94 14.60
N HIS A 336 -4.59 9.12 14.17
CA HIS A 336 -4.14 10.31 13.44
C HIS A 336 -3.36 9.95 12.17
N SER A 337 -2.80 10.98 11.53
CA SER A 337 -2.10 10.89 10.25
C SER A 337 -0.76 10.15 10.30
N ASP A 338 -0.12 10.09 11.48
CA ASP A 338 1.26 9.59 11.62
C ASP A 338 1.30 8.14 12.12
N VAL A 339 0.13 7.58 12.47
CA VAL A 339 -0.06 6.15 12.71
C VAL A 339 0.31 5.39 11.45
N GLN A 340 1.21 4.41 11.59
CA GLN A 340 1.67 3.61 10.46
C GLN A 340 0.52 2.80 9.87
N THR A 341 0.58 2.47 8.58
CA THR A 341 -0.49 1.75 7.89
C THR A 341 -0.82 0.42 8.57
N MET A 342 0.18 -0.32 9.05
CA MET A 342 -0.01 -1.60 9.75
C MET A 342 -0.76 -1.42 11.07
N GLU A 343 -0.32 -0.47 11.90
CA GLU A 343 -0.95 -0.14 13.18
C GLU A 343 -2.40 0.33 12.97
N ARG A 344 -2.67 1.12 11.91
CA ARG A 344 -4.03 1.53 11.55
C ARG A 344 -4.95 0.34 11.23
N VAL A 345 -4.44 -0.67 10.52
CA VAL A 345 -5.21 -1.90 10.23
C VAL A 345 -5.53 -2.66 11.52
N GLU A 346 -4.58 -2.75 12.45
CA GLU A 346 -4.79 -3.36 13.76
C GLU A 346 -5.84 -2.61 14.59
N ILE A 347 -5.75 -1.28 14.67
CA ILE A 347 -6.75 -0.46 15.37
C ILE A 347 -8.16 -0.67 14.80
N ILE A 348 -8.30 -0.70 13.47
CA ILE A 348 -9.58 -0.96 12.81
C ILE A 348 -10.08 -2.38 13.12
N ARG A 349 -9.20 -3.38 13.09
CA ARG A 349 -9.53 -4.76 13.42
C ARG A 349 -10.02 -4.89 14.87
N ASP A 350 -9.31 -4.29 15.81
CA ASP A 350 -9.65 -4.26 17.23
C ASP A 350 -11.02 -3.63 17.48
N LEU A 351 -11.34 -2.52 16.82
CA LEU A 351 -12.67 -1.88 16.88
C LEU A 351 -13.76 -2.88 16.44
N ARG A 352 -13.51 -3.61 15.35
CA ARG A 352 -14.44 -4.59 14.79
C ARG A 352 -14.63 -5.81 15.71
N LEU A 353 -13.56 -6.26 16.36
CA LEU A 353 -13.61 -7.37 17.32
C LEU A 353 -14.31 -6.98 18.63
N GLY A 354 -14.42 -5.68 18.91
CA GLY A 354 -14.99 -5.15 20.15
C GLY A 354 -13.98 -5.07 21.29
N GLU A 355 -12.68 -5.01 20.97
CA GLU A 355 -11.64 -4.70 21.96
C GLU A 355 -11.83 -3.29 22.52
N PHE A 356 -12.38 -2.39 21.71
CA PHE A 356 -12.85 -1.07 22.12
C PHE A 356 -14.09 -0.65 21.31
N ASP A 357 -14.82 0.36 21.81
CA ASP A 357 -16.14 0.73 21.30
C ASP A 357 -16.13 2.06 20.52
N VAL A 358 -15.17 2.94 20.83
CA VAL A 358 -15.11 4.30 20.27
C VAL A 358 -13.76 4.57 19.61
N LEU A 359 -13.78 4.99 18.35
CA LEU A 359 -12.60 5.47 17.63
C LEU A 359 -12.69 6.98 17.41
N VAL A 360 -11.74 7.71 17.97
CA VAL A 360 -11.64 9.17 17.82
C VAL A 360 -10.55 9.50 16.79
N GLY A 361 -10.79 10.38 15.84
CA GLY A 361 -9.75 10.80 14.90
C GLY A 361 -9.99 12.16 14.29
N VAL A 362 -8.98 12.69 13.60
CA VAL A 362 -9.09 13.97 12.89
C VAL A 362 -9.66 13.76 11.49
N ASN A 363 -9.05 12.83 10.77
CA ASN A 363 -9.45 12.46 9.43
C ASN A 363 -9.62 10.93 9.34
N LEU A 364 -10.87 10.49 9.51
CA LEU A 364 -11.28 9.10 9.37
C LEU A 364 -11.62 8.72 7.91
N LEU A 365 -11.36 9.63 6.95
CA LEU A 365 -11.77 9.50 5.55
C LEU A 365 -10.88 8.58 4.71
N ARG A 366 -9.73 8.12 5.22
CA ARG A 366 -8.85 7.27 4.40
C ARG A 366 -9.50 5.92 4.10
N GLU A 367 -9.23 5.43 2.89
CA GLU A 367 -9.60 4.13 2.35
C GLU A 367 -9.49 3.00 3.39
N GLY A 368 -10.43 2.05 3.35
CA GLY A 368 -10.40 0.85 4.20
C GLY A 368 -11.20 0.93 5.51
N LEU A 369 -11.81 2.06 5.85
CA LEU A 369 -12.74 2.19 6.98
C LEU A 369 -14.16 1.76 6.56
N ASP A 370 -14.30 0.46 6.32
CA ASP A 370 -15.55 -0.23 6.04
C ASP A 370 -15.92 -1.08 7.26
N ILE A 371 -16.78 -0.53 8.11
CA ILE A 371 -17.07 -1.09 9.44
C ILE A 371 -18.60 -1.15 9.62
N PRO A 372 -19.25 -2.28 9.25
CA PRO A 372 -20.69 -2.48 9.44
C PRO A 372 -21.14 -2.40 10.91
N GLU A 373 -20.20 -2.60 11.83
CA GLU A 373 -20.43 -2.52 13.28
C GLU A 373 -20.63 -1.07 13.77
N VAL A 374 -20.28 -0.06 12.97
CA VAL A 374 -20.48 1.36 13.31
C VAL A 374 -21.92 1.79 13.05
N SER A 375 -22.59 2.31 14.09
CA SER A 375 -23.95 2.86 14.01
C SER A 375 -24.04 4.33 14.39
N LEU A 376 -22.94 4.92 14.89
CA LEU A 376 -22.88 6.35 15.23
C LEU A 376 -21.62 6.98 14.66
N VAL A 377 -21.81 8.08 13.94
CA VAL A 377 -20.71 8.98 13.54
C VAL A 377 -20.98 10.36 14.11
N ALA A 378 -20.13 10.82 15.02
CA ALA A 378 -20.21 12.15 15.61
C ALA A 378 -19.15 13.07 15.01
N ILE A 379 -19.58 14.21 14.45
CA ILE A 379 -18.70 15.25 13.92
C ILE A 379 -18.73 16.43 14.86
N LEU A 380 -17.65 16.60 15.63
CA LEU A 380 -17.45 17.75 16.48
C LEU A 380 -17.03 18.96 15.64
N ASP A 381 -17.49 20.14 16.07
CA ASP A 381 -17.20 21.42 15.42
C ASP A 381 -17.54 21.38 13.91
N ALA A 382 -18.74 20.89 13.58
CA ALA A 382 -19.17 20.69 12.19
C ALA A 382 -19.35 22.01 11.42
N ASP A 383 -19.54 23.12 12.13
CA ASP A 383 -19.69 24.47 11.57
C ASP A 383 -18.36 25.17 11.25
N LYS A 384 -17.22 24.58 11.62
CA LYS A 384 -15.89 25.13 11.37
C LYS A 384 -15.42 24.74 9.99
N GLU A 385 -15.76 25.56 9.01
CA GLU A 385 -15.39 25.33 7.62
C GLU A 385 -13.88 25.19 7.41
N GLY A 386 -13.52 24.44 6.37
CA GLY A 386 -12.15 24.09 6.06
C GLY A 386 -12.10 22.71 5.41
N PHE A 387 -10.89 22.21 5.16
CA PHE A 387 -10.69 20.93 4.47
C PHE A 387 -11.47 19.76 5.11
N LEU A 388 -11.50 19.68 6.44
CA LEU A 388 -12.15 18.60 7.19
C LEU A 388 -13.68 18.73 7.29
N ARG A 389 -14.26 19.87 6.91
CA ARG A 389 -15.68 20.20 7.07
C ARG A 389 -16.30 20.83 5.82
N ASN A 390 -15.66 20.64 4.67
CA ASN A 390 -16.29 20.94 3.39
C ASN A 390 -17.33 19.87 3.04
N GLU A 391 -18.17 20.16 2.05
CA GLU A 391 -19.22 19.27 1.54
C GLU A 391 -18.73 17.84 1.28
N LYS A 392 -17.57 17.68 0.62
CA LYS A 392 -17.00 16.38 0.25
C LYS A 392 -16.61 15.57 1.50
N SER A 393 -15.88 16.20 2.43
CA SER A 393 -15.43 15.57 3.69
C SER A 393 -16.60 15.21 4.61
N LEU A 394 -17.61 16.07 4.72
CA LEU A 394 -18.80 15.79 5.53
C LEU A 394 -19.60 14.64 4.95
N THR A 395 -19.83 14.63 3.62
CA THR A 395 -20.55 13.56 2.93
C THR A 395 -19.87 12.20 3.10
N GLN A 396 -18.54 12.14 2.97
CA GLN A 396 -17.81 10.89 3.17
C GLN A 396 -17.81 10.43 4.63
N THR A 397 -17.65 11.37 5.57
CA THR A 397 -17.69 11.05 7.01
C THR A 397 -19.05 10.50 7.38
N ALA A 398 -20.14 11.13 6.94
CA ALA A 398 -21.50 10.64 7.11
C ALA A 398 -21.70 9.26 6.47
N GLY A 399 -21.17 9.06 5.26
CA GLY A 399 -21.21 7.79 4.53
C GLY A 399 -20.59 6.61 5.29
N ARG A 400 -19.66 6.83 6.24
CA ARG A 400 -19.12 5.77 7.10
C ARG A 400 -20.18 5.12 7.98
N ALA A 401 -21.23 5.84 8.34
CA ALA A 401 -22.35 5.28 9.07
C ALA A 401 -23.28 4.46 8.15
N ALA A 402 -23.27 4.62 6.82
CA ALA A 402 -24.30 4.04 5.93
C ALA A 402 -24.29 2.51 5.78
N ARG A 403 -23.52 1.78 6.60
CA ARG A 403 -23.37 0.32 6.56
C ARG A 403 -24.13 -0.42 7.65
N ASN A 404 -24.82 0.30 8.53
CA ASN A 404 -25.63 -0.25 9.59
C ASN A 404 -27.08 0.27 9.49
N ILE A 405 -28.04 -0.56 9.87
CA ILE A 405 -29.47 -0.19 9.84
C ILE A 405 -29.83 0.88 10.89
N ASN A 406 -29.11 0.92 12.01
CA ASN A 406 -29.35 1.82 13.14
C ASN A 406 -28.57 3.14 13.03
N SER A 407 -28.09 3.46 11.83
CA SER A 407 -27.09 4.50 11.66
C SER A 407 -27.60 5.91 11.84
N LEU A 408 -26.87 6.63 12.69
CA LEU A 408 -27.08 8.04 13.00
C LEU A 408 -25.77 8.80 12.79
N VAL A 409 -25.88 9.98 12.20
CA VAL A 409 -24.80 10.96 12.12
C VAL A 409 -25.21 12.18 12.92
N ILE A 410 -24.35 12.65 13.81
CA ILE A 410 -24.58 13.85 14.62
C ILE A 410 -23.56 14.91 14.21
N PHE A 411 -24.05 16.07 13.79
CA PHE A 411 -23.23 17.27 13.60
C PHE A 411 -23.39 18.16 14.83
N TYR A 412 -22.33 18.31 15.62
CA TYR A 412 -22.29 19.29 16.69
C TYR A 412 -21.86 20.64 16.13
N ALA A 413 -22.78 21.60 16.13
CA ALA A 413 -22.63 22.89 15.48
C ALA A 413 -23.62 23.92 16.03
N ASP A 414 -23.18 25.18 16.12
CA ASP A 414 -24.05 26.30 16.56
C ASP A 414 -24.77 26.99 15.38
N LYS A 415 -24.28 26.78 14.16
CA LYS A 415 -24.87 27.28 12.92
C LYS A 415 -24.78 26.22 11.83
N ILE A 416 -25.74 26.24 10.90
CA ILE A 416 -25.70 25.39 9.70
C ILE A 416 -24.93 26.16 8.62
N THR A 417 -23.79 25.63 8.18
CA THR A 417 -23.01 26.19 7.06
C THR A 417 -23.54 25.66 5.72
N ASP A 418 -23.14 26.30 4.62
CA ASP A 418 -23.52 25.85 3.26
C ASP A 418 -23.05 24.41 3.00
N SER A 419 -21.84 24.06 3.45
CA SER A 419 -21.30 22.69 3.34
C SER A 419 -22.14 21.67 4.11
N MET A 420 -22.61 22.03 5.31
CA MET A 420 -23.50 21.18 6.10
C MET A 420 -24.86 21.02 5.42
N GLN A 421 -25.45 22.13 4.96
CA GLN A 421 -26.76 22.14 4.33
C GLN A 421 -26.78 21.25 3.09
N LYS A 422 -25.81 21.41 2.18
CA LYS A 422 -25.69 20.56 0.99
C LYS A 422 -25.52 19.08 1.33
N THR A 423 -24.70 18.77 2.34
CA THR A 423 -24.51 17.39 2.80
C THR A 423 -25.83 16.78 3.31
N ILE A 424 -26.58 17.54 4.12
CA ILE A 424 -27.87 17.13 4.68
C ILE A 424 -28.89 16.90 3.56
N ASP A 425 -29.00 17.83 2.62
CA ASP A 425 -29.95 17.77 1.52
C ASP A 425 -29.68 16.59 0.59
N GLU A 426 -28.42 16.37 0.23
CA GLU A 426 -28.02 15.25 -0.61
C GLU A 426 -28.24 13.90 0.09
N THR A 427 -27.90 13.79 1.38
CA THR A 427 -28.17 12.58 2.18
C THR A 427 -29.67 12.28 2.24
N ASN A 428 -30.50 13.31 2.46
CA ASN A 428 -31.95 13.15 2.51
C ASN A 428 -32.54 12.76 1.15
N ARG A 429 -32.04 13.34 0.05
CA ARG A 429 -32.43 12.97 -1.32
C ARG A 429 -32.14 11.49 -1.60
N ARG A 430 -30.91 11.05 -1.32
CA ARG A 430 -30.49 9.65 -1.51
C ARG A 430 -31.35 8.70 -0.68
N ARG A 431 -31.57 9.04 0.60
CA ARG A 431 -32.40 8.27 1.52
C ARG A 431 -33.84 8.12 1.02
N ALA A 432 -34.45 9.19 0.51
CA ALA A 432 -35.81 9.14 -0.03
C ALA A 432 -35.91 8.20 -1.24
N ILE A 433 -34.94 8.26 -2.17
CA ILE A 433 -34.89 7.37 -3.33
C ILE A 433 -34.71 5.90 -2.91
N GLN A 434 -33.81 5.64 -1.95
CA GLN A 434 -33.56 4.28 -1.45
C GLN A 434 -34.78 3.69 -0.73
N LEU A 435 -35.49 4.48 0.08
CA LEU A 435 -36.72 4.05 0.74
C LEU A 435 -37.82 3.70 -0.27
N ALA A 436 -38.04 4.56 -1.26
CA ALA A 436 -39.03 4.32 -2.31
C ALA A 436 -38.68 3.07 -3.15
N TYR A 437 -37.40 2.85 -3.45
CA TYR A 437 -36.94 1.65 -4.14
C TYR A 437 -37.18 0.38 -3.29
N ASN A 438 -36.80 0.42 -2.01
CA ASN A 438 -36.99 -0.71 -1.11
C ASN A 438 -38.47 -1.09 -0.95
N GLU A 439 -39.35 -0.09 -0.80
CA GLU A 439 -40.79 -0.30 -0.72
C GLU A 439 -41.34 -0.92 -2.01
N LYS A 440 -40.98 -0.36 -3.17
CA LYS A 440 -41.42 -0.86 -4.49
C LYS A 440 -40.99 -2.31 -4.75
N HIS A 441 -39.81 -2.69 -4.26
CA HIS A 441 -39.20 -3.99 -4.53
C HIS A 441 -39.31 -4.99 -3.37
N GLY A 442 -39.98 -4.63 -2.26
CA GLY A 442 -40.13 -5.49 -1.08
C GLY A 442 -38.81 -5.84 -0.40
N ILE A 443 -37.82 -4.94 -0.42
CA ILE A 443 -36.48 -5.16 0.14
C ILE A 443 -36.44 -4.70 1.59
N THR A 444 -36.15 -5.62 2.52
CA THR A 444 -35.88 -5.27 3.91
C THR A 444 -34.38 -5.00 4.10
N PRO A 445 -33.97 -3.80 4.58
CA PRO A 445 -32.57 -3.48 4.81
C PRO A 445 -31.91 -4.48 5.75
N LYS A 446 -30.70 -4.96 5.39
CA LYS A 446 -29.90 -5.85 6.24
C LYS A 446 -28.47 -5.34 6.37
N THR A 447 -28.00 -5.23 7.62
CA THR A 447 -26.58 -5.00 7.92
C THR A 447 -25.77 -6.23 7.50
N LEU A 448 -24.73 -6.03 6.68
CA LEU A 448 -23.78 -7.08 6.34
C LEU A 448 -22.78 -7.23 7.50
N SER A 449 -23.09 -8.06 8.49
CA SER A 449 -22.14 -8.41 9.54
C SER A 449 -21.24 -9.56 9.09
N LYS A 450 -19.94 -9.44 9.33
CA LYS A 450 -19.01 -10.59 9.19
C LYS A 450 -18.87 -11.29 10.53
N THR A 451 -18.66 -12.61 10.50
CA THR A 451 -18.41 -13.34 11.75
C THR A 451 -17.05 -12.94 12.33
N LYS A 452 -16.86 -13.11 13.65
CA LYS A 452 -15.53 -12.91 14.28
C LYS A 452 -14.47 -13.76 13.60
N GLU A 453 -14.80 -15.00 13.22
CA GLU A 453 -13.93 -15.90 12.48
C GLU A 453 -13.56 -15.37 11.09
N GLU A 454 -14.48 -14.76 10.35
CA GLU A 454 -14.20 -14.09 9.07
C GLU A 454 -13.32 -12.85 9.21
N ILE A 455 -13.44 -12.13 10.33
CA ILE A 455 -12.60 -10.98 10.64
C ILE A 455 -11.18 -11.42 11.02
N LEU A 456 -11.06 -12.54 11.75
CA LEU A 456 -9.78 -13.14 12.13
C LEU A 456 -9.10 -13.87 10.96
N SER A 457 -9.87 -14.52 10.08
CA SER A 457 -9.40 -15.27 8.90
C SER A 457 -9.18 -14.40 7.67
N LYS A 458 -9.64 -13.14 7.67
CA LYS A 458 -9.11 -12.11 6.78
C LYS A 458 -7.66 -11.88 7.17
N LYS A 459 -6.82 -12.69 6.54
CA LYS A 459 -5.37 -12.72 6.52
C LYS A 459 -4.82 -11.33 6.75
N SER A 460 -4.14 -11.15 7.87
CA SER A 460 -3.03 -10.21 7.89
C SER A 460 -2.12 -10.55 6.70
N ILE A 461 -1.49 -9.56 6.11
CA ILE A 461 -0.54 -9.70 4.99
C ILE A 461 0.64 -10.66 5.35
N LEU A 462 0.71 -11.17 6.59
CA LEU A 462 1.68 -12.17 7.06
C LEU A 462 1.46 -13.60 6.54
N ASP A 463 0.31 -13.92 5.94
CA ASP A 463 0.07 -15.27 5.36
C ASP A 463 0.83 -15.53 4.04
N ILE A 464 1.62 -14.57 3.55
CA ILE A 464 2.54 -14.75 2.40
C ILE A 464 3.67 -15.76 2.72
N ARG A 465 3.74 -16.30 3.95
CA ARG A 465 4.75 -17.31 4.34
C ARG A 465 4.18 -18.62 4.88
N GLY A 466 3.03 -19.06 4.37
CA GLY A 466 2.68 -20.49 4.30
C GLY A 466 2.81 -21.30 5.59
N VAL A 467 2.08 -20.94 6.65
CA VAL A 467 1.90 -21.83 7.80
C VAL A 467 0.41 -22.04 8.04
N GLU A 468 -0.07 -23.24 7.70
CA GLU A 468 -1.39 -23.71 8.11
C GLU A 468 -1.43 -23.83 9.64
N THR A 469 -2.20 -22.97 10.30
CA THR A 469 -2.50 -23.15 11.73
C THR A 469 -3.71 -24.07 11.87
N LYS A 470 -3.47 -25.37 12.12
CA LYS A 470 -4.51 -26.29 12.58
C LYS A 470 -4.93 -25.88 13.99
N VAL A 471 -6.18 -25.49 14.14
CA VAL A 471 -6.83 -25.28 15.44
C VAL A 471 -6.98 -26.64 16.12
N TYR A 472 -6.25 -26.85 17.21
CA TYR A 472 -6.59 -27.87 18.20
C TYR A 472 -7.08 -27.20 19.48
N ALA A 473 -8.29 -27.59 19.87
CA ALA A 473 -8.91 -27.21 21.13
C ALA A 473 -8.23 -27.93 22.31
N GLY A 474 -7.94 -27.15 23.36
CA GLY A 474 -7.81 -27.61 24.74
C GLY A 474 -6.52 -28.34 25.13
N ALA A 475 -5.69 -27.69 25.94
CA ALA A 475 -4.91 -28.36 26.99
C ALA A 475 -4.57 -27.38 28.12
N ASP A 476 -5.01 -27.80 29.30
CA ASP A 476 -4.88 -27.29 30.67
C ASP A 476 -3.83 -26.24 31.06
N LYS A 477 -4.33 -25.34 31.91
CA LYS A 477 -3.56 -24.59 32.91
C LYS A 477 -2.75 -25.56 33.78
N ASN A 478 -1.45 -25.69 33.52
CA ASN A 478 -0.52 -26.20 34.52
C ASN A 478 0.47 -25.11 34.93
N SER A 479 0.49 -24.90 36.23
CA SER A 479 1.14 -23.86 36.98
C SER A 479 2.66 -23.94 36.91
N VAL A 480 3.31 -22.87 36.46
CA VAL A 480 4.75 -22.57 36.71
C VAL A 480 4.95 -22.01 38.13
N ALA A 481 4.02 -22.28 39.05
CA ALA A 481 3.99 -21.70 40.39
C ALA A 481 4.82 -22.48 41.43
N ALA A 482 5.58 -23.50 41.05
CA ALA A 482 6.24 -24.39 42.00
C ALA A 482 7.69 -24.74 41.62
N ASP A 483 8.51 -23.75 41.26
CA ASP A 483 9.97 -23.93 41.23
C ASP A 483 10.60 -23.39 42.54
N PRO A 484 11.14 -24.25 43.43
CA PRO A 484 11.69 -23.86 44.75
C PRO A 484 12.85 -22.86 44.68
N ILE A 485 13.45 -22.68 43.51
CA ILE A 485 14.62 -21.83 43.28
C ILE A 485 14.24 -20.34 43.22
N LEU A 486 13.00 -20.01 42.83
CA LEU A 486 12.52 -18.63 42.66
C LEU A 486 12.29 -17.87 43.99
N GLY A 487 12.30 -18.56 45.14
CA GLY A 487 12.13 -17.94 46.46
C GLY A 487 13.39 -17.29 47.05
N TYR A 488 14.56 -17.56 46.45
CA TYR A 488 15.87 -17.12 46.97
C TYR A 488 16.55 -16.06 46.10
N LEU A 489 15.91 -15.61 45.02
CA LEU A 489 16.46 -14.60 44.11
C LEU A 489 16.27 -13.19 44.65
N THR A 490 17.31 -12.37 44.58
CA THR A 490 17.20 -10.94 44.90
C THR A 490 16.44 -10.19 43.81
N LYS A 491 15.86 -9.02 44.15
CA LYS A 491 15.09 -8.21 43.18
C LYS A 491 15.89 -7.88 41.90
N ASP A 492 17.20 -7.72 42.01
CA ASP A 492 18.06 -7.43 40.87
C ASP A 492 18.31 -8.67 39.99
N GLN A 493 18.33 -9.87 40.58
CA GLN A 493 18.40 -11.13 39.83
C GLN A 493 17.09 -11.43 39.08
N ILE A 494 15.93 -11.10 39.67
CA ILE A 494 14.62 -11.21 39.01
C ILE A 494 14.53 -10.25 37.81
N LYS A 495 15.02 -9.01 37.95
CA LYS A 495 15.10 -8.06 36.82
C LYS A 495 15.98 -8.55 35.68
N GLN A 496 17.12 -9.16 36.01
CA GLN A 496 18.02 -9.75 35.01
C GLN A 496 17.35 -10.91 34.27
N LEU A 497 16.66 -11.80 34.99
CA LEU A 497 15.95 -12.93 34.42
C LEU A 497 14.79 -12.49 33.50
N ILE A 498 14.05 -11.43 33.88
CA ILE A 498 13.03 -10.82 33.01
C ILE A 498 13.66 -10.33 31.71
N LYS A 499 14.81 -9.66 31.78
CA LYS A 499 15.50 -9.13 30.59
C LYS A 499 15.97 -10.25 29.67
N GLU A 500 16.49 -11.35 30.21
CA GLU A 500 16.89 -12.53 29.43
C GLU A 500 15.70 -13.25 28.80
N THR A 501 14.60 -13.37 29.54
CA THR A 501 13.35 -13.99 29.06
C THR A 501 12.70 -13.11 27.97
N GLU A 502 12.80 -11.79 28.08
CA GLU A 502 12.31 -10.85 27.06
C GLU A 502 13.09 -10.95 25.75
N VAL A 503 14.40 -11.21 25.82
CA VAL A 503 15.22 -11.49 24.63
C VAL A 503 14.79 -12.79 23.97
N LYS A 504 14.56 -13.86 24.75
CA LYS A 504 14.05 -15.15 24.24
C LYS A 504 12.65 -15.02 23.62
N MET A 505 11.75 -14.27 24.25
CA MET A 505 10.42 -13.95 23.72
C MET A 505 10.51 -13.24 22.36
N LYS A 506 11.35 -12.20 22.26
CA LYS A 506 11.54 -11.46 21.01
C LYS A 506 12.17 -12.31 19.91
N GLN A 507 13.08 -13.22 20.27
CA GLN A 507 13.67 -14.17 19.34
C GLN A 507 12.64 -15.17 18.82
N ALA A 508 11.85 -15.78 19.71
CA ALA A 508 10.76 -16.70 19.33
C ALA A 508 9.71 -16.00 18.46
N ALA A 509 9.34 -14.76 18.77
CA ALA A 509 8.43 -13.96 17.94
C ALA A 509 9.03 -13.65 16.55
N LYS A 510 10.34 -13.42 16.47
CA LYS A 510 11.06 -13.20 15.20
C LYS A 510 11.15 -14.48 14.35
N GLU A 511 11.19 -15.63 15.01
CA GLU A 511 11.17 -16.97 14.39
C GLU A 511 9.75 -17.48 14.13
N LEU A 512 8.72 -16.67 14.41
CA LEU A 512 7.29 -16.99 14.25
C LEU A 512 6.78 -18.14 15.14
N ASP A 513 7.53 -18.49 16.20
CA ASP A 513 7.07 -19.42 17.23
C ASP A 513 6.25 -18.69 18.30
N PHE A 514 5.00 -18.39 17.95
CA PHE A 514 4.10 -17.60 18.80
C PHE A 514 3.65 -18.32 20.06
N ILE A 515 3.67 -19.66 20.08
CA ILE A 515 3.32 -20.44 21.27
C ILE A 515 4.42 -20.26 22.31
N THR A 516 5.68 -20.45 21.90
CA THR A 516 6.83 -20.26 22.78
C THR A 516 6.98 -18.78 23.19
N ALA A 517 6.70 -17.83 22.30
CA ALA A 517 6.67 -16.41 22.66
C ALA A 517 5.58 -16.07 23.68
N ALA A 518 4.38 -16.66 23.57
CA ALA A 518 3.32 -16.50 24.56
C ALA A 518 3.70 -17.11 25.93
N GLN A 519 4.35 -18.28 25.93
CA GLN A 519 4.88 -18.89 27.16
C GLN A 519 5.90 -17.99 27.87
N TYR A 520 6.87 -17.42 27.12
CA TYR A 520 7.84 -16.48 27.69
C TYR A 520 7.19 -15.17 28.16
N ARG A 521 6.13 -14.69 27.49
CA ARG A 521 5.35 -13.52 27.95
C ARG A 521 4.69 -13.80 29.29
N ASP A 522 4.02 -14.95 29.41
CA ASP A 522 3.32 -15.33 30.63
C ASP A 522 4.32 -15.60 31.78
N GLU A 523 5.52 -16.12 31.48
CA GLU A 523 6.64 -16.24 32.42
C GLU A 523 7.17 -14.87 32.89
N ILE A 524 7.29 -13.89 31.98
CA ILE A 524 7.66 -12.51 32.34
C ILE A 524 6.61 -11.87 33.24
N GLU A 525 5.31 -12.07 32.97
CA GLU A 525 4.24 -11.55 33.84
C GLU A 525 4.32 -12.19 35.23
N ALA A 526 4.51 -13.51 35.30
CA ALA A 526 4.70 -14.21 36.57
C ALA A 526 5.93 -13.69 37.35
N LEU A 527 7.05 -13.43 36.68
CA LEU A 527 8.25 -12.86 37.31
C LEU A 527 8.05 -11.41 37.77
N LYS A 528 7.30 -10.59 37.03
CA LYS A 528 6.97 -9.20 37.40
C LYS A 528 6.15 -9.12 38.68
N THR A 529 5.27 -10.09 38.94
CA THR A 529 4.49 -10.13 40.20
C THR A 529 5.34 -10.39 41.46
N LYS A 530 6.62 -10.77 41.30
CA LYS A 530 7.55 -11.06 42.41
C LYS A 530 8.54 -9.92 42.72
N ILE A 531 8.46 -8.79 42.02
CA ILE A 531 9.23 -7.56 42.29
C ILE A 531 8.43 -6.65 43.22
#